data_AF-A0A7W0ZYC8-F1
#
_entry.id   AF-A0A7W0ZYC8-F1
#
_cell.length_a   1.000
_cell.length_b   1.000
_cell.length_c   1.000
_cell.angle_alpha   90.00
_cell.angle_beta   90.00
_cell.angle_gamma   90.00
#
_symmetry.space_group_name_H-M   'P 1'
#
loop_
_entity.id
_entity.type
_entity.pdbx_description
1 polymer ?
#
loop_
_entity_poly.entity_id
_entity_poly.type
_entity_poly.pdbx_seq_one_letter_code
_entity_poly.pdbx_strand_id
1 'polypeptide(L)'
;LKAEWLFYGDGSRQVAPEAYYDTALHARCTPVDWADGTVRCVPEADTAYYTEATCETAVGYAEVIGKPRHFLAYDVTSGVRLPSVIYHASTTSIDPPALVYELVDGECTGPRSAPADFPWFEISGVGDTVELTERELEEGERIALRVRESVDGLHVPVGLRDRDLDVPCVPDGDACVPVVTAIADVFLDSRCETPGVAVRVDDPLPALVQLRPALGCATVHRLGASHTGSLFRRSGAACMPAFPTRRGFELGVAVEPAPLTREVVRDRAHRLHRVALTSGALRFHDVRMFDTATRGECTPVEYETVTRCIPATTLPATRLFTQGCAVEVPIAEVPDRSCGSAAFAALSIPDVIGPGLHAIGARTTAPLFDLRSGTCAPYVAPAGTSPHALGPELPTGTFVGGHPAGER
;
A
#
# COMPACT_ATOMS: atom_id res chain seq x y z
N LEU A 1 -11.25 -0.81 22.00
CA LEU A 1 -10.62 -1.34 20.78
C LEU A 1 -9.55 -2.36 21.10
N LYS A 2 -9.36 -3.34 20.22
CA LYS A 2 -8.20 -4.24 20.22
C LYS A 2 -7.51 -4.15 18.87
N ALA A 3 -6.18 -4.17 18.86
CA ALA A 3 -5.44 -4.39 17.60
C ALA A 3 -5.81 -5.77 17.05
N GLU A 4 -6.07 -5.84 15.75
CA GLU A 4 -6.27 -7.14 15.11
C GLU A 4 -4.91 -7.83 14.94
N TRP A 5 -4.95 -9.14 15.20
CA TRP A 5 -3.80 -10.01 15.02
C TRP A 5 -4.07 -10.92 13.84
N LEU A 6 -3.11 -10.99 12.93
CA LEU A 6 -3.01 -12.07 11.96
C LEU A 6 -2.41 -13.30 12.65
N PHE A 7 -3.14 -14.40 12.63
CA PHE A 7 -2.70 -15.70 13.15
C PHE A 7 -2.34 -16.61 11.99
N TYR A 8 -1.07 -16.92 11.85
CA TYR A 8 -0.58 -17.82 10.83
C TYR A 8 -0.78 -19.30 11.22
N GLY A 9 -0.89 -20.16 10.23
CA GLY A 9 -1.11 -21.61 10.41
C GLY A 9 0.03 -22.32 11.14
N ASP A 10 1.21 -21.68 11.25
CA ASP A 10 2.32 -22.18 12.06
C ASP A 10 2.25 -21.75 13.54
N GLY A 11 1.25 -20.95 13.93
CA GLY A 11 1.05 -20.43 15.28
C GLY A 11 1.67 -19.06 15.54
N SER A 12 2.48 -18.54 14.60
CA SER A 12 3.01 -17.18 14.73
C SER A 12 1.90 -16.14 14.60
N ARG A 13 2.13 -14.95 15.17
CA ARG A 13 1.16 -13.84 15.14
C ARG A 13 1.82 -12.50 14.84
N GLN A 14 1.12 -11.69 14.08
CA GLN A 14 1.53 -10.36 13.64
C GLN A 14 0.42 -9.34 13.86
N VAL A 15 0.76 -8.11 14.26
CA VAL A 15 -0.21 -7.02 14.35
C VAL A 15 -0.49 -6.50 12.94
N ALA A 16 -1.76 -6.35 12.57
CA ALA A 16 -2.17 -5.64 11.37
C ALA A 16 -2.45 -4.17 11.75
N PRO A 17 -1.56 -3.21 11.43
CA PRO A 17 -1.69 -1.84 11.94
C PRO A 17 -2.89 -1.07 11.36
N GLU A 18 -3.44 -1.54 10.24
CA GLU A 18 -4.63 -1.03 9.58
C GLU A 18 -5.94 -1.66 10.06
N ALA A 19 -5.89 -2.74 10.85
CA ALA A 19 -7.05 -3.51 11.24
C ALA A 19 -7.22 -3.59 12.76
N TYR A 20 -8.45 -3.34 13.20
CA TYR A 20 -8.82 -3.28 14.60
C TYR A 20 -10.09 -4.11 14.82
N TYR A 21 -10.30 -4.52 16.06
CA TYR A 21 -11.55 -5.12 16.49
C TYR A 21 -12.21 -4.22 17.55
N ASP A 22 -13.38 -3.70 17.22
CA ASP A 22 -14.22 -2.98 18.16
C ASP A 22 -14.99 -3.99 19.02
N THR A 23 -14.64 -4.00 20.30
CA THR A 23 -15.24 -4.90 21.29
C THR A 23 -16.65 -4.50 21.70
N ALA A 24 -17.03 -3.24 21.54
CA ALA A 24 -18.38 -2.76 21.83
C ALA A 24 -19.32 -3.11 20.66
N LEU A 25 -18.87 -2.89 19.42
CA LEU A 25 -19.62 -3.21 18.21
C LEU A 25 -19.52 -4.70 17.81
N HIS A 26 -18.63 -5.46 18.44
CA HIS A 26 -18.27 -6.83 18.07
C HIS A 26 -17.95 -7.00 16.58
N ALA A 27 -17.25 -6.02 16.01
CA ALA A 27 -16.98 -5.93 14.58
C ALA A 27 -15.52 -5.56 14.31
N ARG A 28 -14.99 -6.04 13.18
CA ARG A 28 -13.74 -5.50 12.64
C ARG A 28 -13.99 -4.08 12.18
N CYS A 29 -12.98 -3.23 12.32
CA CYS A 29 -13.04 -1.86 11.88
C CYS A 29 -11.68 -1.38 11.38
N THR A 30 -11.72 -0.39 10.49
CA THR A 30 -10.55 0.28 9.92
C THR A 30 -10.54 1.74 10.36
N PRO A 31 -9.36 2.37 10.52
CA PRO A 31 -9.26 3.77 10.86
C PRO A 31 -9.67 4.60 9.65
N VAL A 32 -10.63 5.51 9.83
CA VAL A 32 -11.14 6.39 8.77
C VAL A 32 -11.21 7.82 9.31
N ASP A 33 -10.91 8.80 8.45
CA ASP A 33 -11.09 10.23 8.74
C ASP A 33 -12.58 10.60 8.74
N TRP A 34 -13.02 11.34 9.75
CA TRP A 34 -14.41 11.77 9.91
C TRP A 34 -14.60 13.22 9.49
N ALA A 35 -15.85 13.60 9.23
CA ALA A 35 -16.24 14.95 8.84
C ALA A 35 -15.83 16.02 9.87
N ASP A 36 -15.65 15.65 11.13
CA ASP A 36 -15.18 16.54 12.20
C ASP A 36 -13.64 16.61 12.33
N GLY A 37 -12.90 15.97 11.43
CA GLY A 37 -11.44 15.99 11.39
C GLY A 37 -10.75 15.01 12.35
N THR A 38 -11.50 14.16 13.05
CA THR A 38 -10.94 13.09 13.88
C THR A 38 -10.77 11.79 13.08
N VAL A 39 -9.96 10.86 13.57
CA VAL A 39 -9.87 9.50 13.04
C VAL A 39 -10.62 8.58 13.98
N ARG A 40 -11.50 7.73 13.46
CA ARG A 40 -12.20 6.72 14.28
C ARG A 40 -12.15 5.36 13.64
N CYS A 41 -12.34 4.34 14.46
CA CYS A 41 -12.49 2.98 13.97
C CYS A 41 -13.90 2.79 13.40
N VAL A 42 -13.99 2.51 12.10
CA VAL A 42 -15.26 2.35 11.38
C VAL A 42 -15.42 0.90 10.92
N PRO A 43 -16.48 0.19 11.33
CA PRO A 43 -16.71 -1.17 10.88
C PRO A 43 -17.16 -1.21 9.41
N GLU A 44 -17.15 -2.40 8.84
CA GLU A 44 -17.81 -2.63 7.56
C GLU A 44 -19.30 -2.26 7.67
N ALA A 45 -19.74 -1.33 6.82
CA ALA A 45 -21.04 -0.71 6.88
C ALA A 45 -21.49 -0.26 5.49
N ASP A 46 -22.79 -0.28 5.27
CA ASP A 46 -23.41 0.28 4.06
C ASP A 46 -23.80 1.75 4.29
N THR A 47 -24.42 2.40 3.30
CA THR A 47 -24.77 3.82 3.39
C THR A 47 -26.09 4.04 4.15
N ALA A 48 -26.14 5.06 5.02
CA ALA A 48 -27.37 5.63 5.53
C ALA A 48 -27.71 6.93 4.78
N TYR A 49 -29.00 7.16 4.56
CA TYR A 49 -29.55 8.39 4.00
C TYR A 49 -30.55 9.00 4.96
N TYR A 50 -30.70 10.32 4.91
CA TYR A 50 -31.73 11.02 5.66
C TYR A 50 -33.04 11.08 4.88
N THR A 51 -34.19 10.99 5.57
CA THR A 51 -35.51 10.99 4.92
C THR A 51 -36.25 12.33 5.03
N GLU A 52 -35.66 13.32 5.69
CA GLU A 52 -36.26 14.62 5.94
C GLU A 52 -35.25 15.76 5.85
N ALA A 53 -35.75 16.98 5.62
CA ALA A 53 -34.94 18.17 5.37
C ALA A 53 -34.19 18.69 6.61
N THR A 54 -34.43 18.13 7.80
CA THR A 54 -33.67 18.42 9.02
C THR A 54 -32.50 17.46 9.21
N CYS A 55 -32.45 16.36 8.44
CA CYS A 55 -31.47 15.28 8.60
C CYS A 55 -31.46 14.67 10.02
N GLU A 56 -32.61 14.60 10.68
CA GLU A 56 -32.75 13.99 12.01
C GLU A 56 -33.09 12.49 11.93
N THR A 57 -33.89 12.09 10.95
CA THR A 57 -34.26 10.69 10.69
C THR A 57 -33.47 10.10 9.55
N ALA A 58 -32.78 8.99 9.81
CA ALA A 58 -32.00 8.23 8.83
C ALA A 58 -32.60 6.83 8.59
N VAL A 59 -32.34 6.29 7.40
CA VAL A 59 -32.61 4.90 7.01
C VAL A 59 -31.39 4.30 6.29
N GLY A 60 -31.24 2.98 6.35
CA GLY A 60 -30.10 2.28 5.74
C GLY A 60 -30.39 1.78 4.32
N TYR A 61 -29.40 1.84 3.44
CA TYR A 61 -29.43 1.37 2.06
C TYR A 61 -28.34 0.32 1.83
N ALA A 62 -28.73 -0.94 1.64
CA ALA A 62 -27.82 -2.09 1.62
C ALA A 62 -27.24 -2.40 0.24
N GLU A 63 -26.32 -1.57 -0.23
CA GLU A 63 -25.72 -1.68 -1.57
C GLU A 63 -24.73 -2.84 -1.71
N VAL A 64 -23.83 -3.01 -0.73
CA VAL A 64 -22.72 -3.96 -0.82
C VAL A 64 -22.97 -5.18 0.06
N ILE A 65 -23.51 -4.98 1.27
CA ILE A 65 -23.65 -6.00 2.29
C ILE A 65 -25.10 -6.45 2.32
N GLY A 66 -25.41 -7.67 1.89
CA GLY A 66 -26.79 -8.14 1.80
C GLY A 66 -27.58 -8.09 3.13
N LYS A 67 -26.90 -8.06 4.28
CA LYS A 67 -27.46 -7.85 5.62
C LYS A 67 -26.50 -7.02 6.50
N PRO A 68 -26.50 -5.69 6.35
CA PRO A 68 -25.59 -4.84 7.10
C PRO A 68 -25.92 -4.90 8.60
N ARG A 69 -24.90 -4.84 9.45
CA ARG A 69 -25.08 -4.61 10.91
C ARG A 69 -24.99 -3.13 11.27
N HIS A 70 -24.36 -2.37 10.40
CA HIS A 70 -24.12 -0.95 10.58
C HIS A 70 -24.39 -0.21 9.26
N PHE A 71 -24.79 1.04 9.39
CA PHE A 71 -24.85 1.98 8.28
C PHE A 71 -24.05 3.24 8.63
N LEU A 72 -23.48 3.91 7.63
CA LEU A 72 -22.77 5.17 7.77
C LEU A 72 -23.51 6.27 7.02
N ALA A 73 -23.87 7.33 7.74
CA ALA A 73 -24.17 8.60 7.08
C ALA A 73 -22.87 9.34 6.80
N TYR A 74 -22.91 10.15 5.74
CA TYR A 74 -21.77 10.90 5.27
C TYR A 74 -22.12 12.39 5.19
N ASP A 75 -21.11 13.21 5.39
CA ASP A 75 -21.11 14.65 5.10
C ASP A 75 -20.13 14.92 3.96
N VAL A 76 -20.54 15.75 3.00
CA VAL A 76 -19.66 16.22 1.92
C VAL A 76 -19.01 17.52 2.37
N THR A 77 -17.80 17.42 2.93
CA THR A 77 -17.03 18.57 3.41
C THR A 77 -15.98 18.97 2.38
N SER A 78 -16.04 20.21 1.88
CA SER A 78 -15.10 20.70 0.84
C SER A 78 -14.98 19.78 -0.40
N GLY A 79 -16.11 19.15 -0.78
CA GLY A 79 -16.18 18.22 -1.91
C GLY A 79 -15.67 16.80 -1.64
N VAL A 80 -15.29 16.48 -0.39
CA VAL A 80 -14.89 15.13 0.03
C VAL A 80 -16.01 14.53 0.88
N ARG A 81 -16.47 13.32 0.52
CA ARG A 81 -17.50 12.60 1.27
C ARG A 81 -16.86 11.83 2.43
N LEU A 82 -17.09 12.27 3.66
CA LEU A 82 -16.51 11.70 4.88
C LEU A 82 -17.62 11.15 5.80
N PRO A 83 -17.39 10.05 6.54
CA PRO A 83 -18.33 9.58 7.54
C PRO A 83 -18.62 10.64 8.61
N SER A 84 -19.88 10.74 9.02
CA SER A 84 -20.33 11.69 10.05
C SER A 84 -21.06 11.02 11.20
N VAL A 85 -21.82 9.95 10.94
CA VAL A 85 -22.56 9.20 11.95
C VAL A 85 -22.57 7.71 11.59
N ILE A 86 -22.36 6.86 12.59
CA ILE A 86 -22.61 5.43 12.48
C ILE A 86 -23.97 5.08 13.10
N TYR A 87 -24.70 4.19 12.44
CA TYR A 87 -25.99 3.71 12.89
C TYR A 87 -25.99 2.20 13.00
N HIS A 88 -26.74 1.66 13.97
CA HIS A 88 -27.04 0.24 14.05
C HIS A 88 -28.18 -0.11 13.09
N ALA A 89 -27.98 -1.17 12.31
CA ALA A 89 -29.00 -1.69 11.42
C ALA A 89 -30.09 -2.43 12.20
N SER A 90 -31.35 -2.16 11.88
CA SER A 90 -32.46 -3.05 12.23
C SER A 90 -32.48 -4.27 11.30
N THR A 91 -33.11 -5.36 11.74
CA THR A 91 -33.41 -6.50 10.86
C THR A 91 -34.67 -6.26 10.01
N THR A 92 -35.39 -5.16 10.23
CA THR A 92 -36.61 -4.80 9.50
C THR A 92 -36.28 -4.11 8.19
N SER A 93 -36.66 -4.73 7.08
CA SER A 93 -36.63 -4.07 5.77
C SER A 93 -37.90 -3.23 5.57
N ILE A 94 -37.75 -2.12 4.86
CA ILE A 94 -38.82 -1.16 4.57
C ILE A 94 -38.93 -0.90 3.07
N ASP A 95 -40.07 -0.32 2.68
CA ASP A 95 -40.22 0.21 1.33
C ASP A 95 -39.22 1.37 1.11
N PRO A 96 -38.63 1.50 -0.09
CA PRO A 96 -37.76 2.62 -0.42
C PRO A 96 -38.47 3.96 -0.17
N PRO A 97 -37.83 4.92 0.53
CA PRO A 97 -38.39 6.27 0.62
C PRO A 97 -38.46 6.89 -0.78
N ALA A 98 -39.42 7.79 -1.02
CA ALA A 98 -39.50 8.44 -2.33
C ALA A 98 -38.33 9.41 -2.56
N LEU A 99 -37.89 10.07 -1.49
CA LEU A 99 -36.87 11.11 -1.49
C LEU A 99 -35.90 10.91 -0.33
N VAL A 100 -34.65 11.30 -0.54
CA VAL A 100 -33.59 11.31 0.46
C VAL A 100 -32.85 12.64 0.51
N TYR A 101 -32.15 12.87 1.61
CA TYR A 101 -31.33 14.03 1.90
C TYR A 101 -29.94 13.57 2.36
N GLU A 102 -28.95 14.44 2.19
CA GLU A 102 -27.55 14.22 2.58
C GLU A 102 -27.01 15.45 3.30
N LEU A 103 -25.97 15.29 4.11
CA LEU A 103 -25.24 16.42 4.69
C LEU A 103 -24.20 16.97 3.69
N VAL A 104 -24.15 18.29 3.57
CA VAL A 104 -23.13 19.02 2.80
C VAL A 104 -22.64 20.19 3.64
N ASP A 105 -21.37 20.16 4.02
CA ASP A 105 -20.74 21.11 4.93
C ASP A 105 -21.58 21.33 6.22
N GLY A 106 -22.13 20.24 6.77
CA GLY A 106 -22.98 20.24 7.96
C GLY A 106 -24.45 20.68 7.74
N GLU A 107 -24.83 21.07 6.52
CA GLU A 107 -26.21 21.46 6.18
C GLU A 107 -26.96 20.33 5.45
N CYS A 108 -28.22 20.11 5.83
CA CYS A 108 -29.06 19.12 5.18
C CYS A 108 -29.48 19.60 3.78
N THR A 109 -29.04 18.87 2.75
CA THR A 109 -29.25 19.22 1.34
C THR A 109 -30.13 18.17 0.65
N GLY A 110 -31.14 18.63 -0.10
CA GLY A 110 -32.07 17.77 -0.84
C GLY A 110 -33.39 18.48 -1.15
N PRO A 111 -34.44 17.74 -1.53
CA PRO A 111 -34.48 16.28 -1.68
C PRO A 111 -33.83 15.79 -2.99
N ARG A 112 -33.45 14.50 -3.02
CA ARG A 112 -33.07 13.74 -4.23
C ARG A 112 -33.94 12.48 -4.31
N SER A 113 -34.15 11.94 -5.51
CA SER A 113 -34.84 10.64 -5.64
C SER A 113 -34.01 9.54 -4.98
N ALA A 114 -34.66 8.70 -4.15
CA ALA A 114 -33.96 7.59 -3.52
C ALA A 114 -33.58 6.53 -4.55
N PRO A 115 -32.39 5.92 -4.43
CA PRO A 115 -32.04 4.73 -5.20
C PRO A 115 -33.02 3.58 -4.92
N ALA A 116 -33.37 2.83 -5.97
CA ALA A 116 -34.33 1.72 -5.88
C ALA A 116 -33.70 0.35 -6.17
N ASP A 117 -32.38 0.30 -6.36
CA ASP A 117 -31.67 -0.89 -6.82
C ASP A 117 -31.43 -1.90 -5.70
N PHE A 118 -31.38 -1.44 -4.44
CA PHE A 118 -31.08 -2.28 -3.27
C PHE A 118 -32.11 -2.14 -2.12
N PRO A 119 -32.18 -3.12 -1.21
CA PRO A 119 -33.12 -3.09 -0.09
C PRO A 119 -32.81 -1.97 0.90
N TRP A 120 -33.87 -1.44 1.51
CA TRP A 120 -33.82 -0.44 2.57
C TRP A 120 -34.14 -1.06 3.92
N PHE A 121 -33.51 -0.53 4.97
CA PHE A 121 -33.65 -1.02 6.35
C PHE A 121 -33.91 0.12 7.32
N GLU A 122 -34.68 -0.17 8.37
CA GLU A 122 -34.78 0.73 9.52
C GLU A 122 -33.44 0.83 10.25
N ILE A 123 -33.21 1.95 10.91
CA ILE A 123 -32.10 2.14 11.84
C ILE A 123 -32.61 1.95 13.27
N SER A 124 -31.89 1.15 14.07
CA SER A 124 -32.28 0.85 15.46
C SER A 124 -31.67 1.79 16.49
N GLY A 125 -30.71 2.63 16.08
CA GLY A 125 -30.05 3.60 16.95
C GLY A 125 -28.74 4.14 16.36
N VAL A 126 -28.16 5.13 17.02
CA VAL A 126 -26.81 5.64 16.74
C VAL A 126 -25.80 4.69 17.40
N GLY A 127 -24.76 4.31 16.67
CA GLY A 127 -23.67 3.51 17.23
C GLY A 127 -22.59 4.38 17.86
N ASP A 128 -21.91 3.84 18.86
CA ASP A 128 -20.71 4.46 19.40
C ASP A 128 -19.51 4.17 18.50
N THR A 129 -18.56 5.10 18.45
CA THR A 129 -17.28 4.92 17.78
C THR A 129 -16.14 5.27 18.71
N VAL A 130 -15.01 4.62 18.48
CA VAL A 130 -13.80 4.87 19.26
C VAL A 130 -12.87 5.77 18.46
N GLU A 131 -12.58 6.93 19.03
CA GLU A 131 -11.60 7.88 18.52
C GLU A 131 -10.18 7.31 18.63
N LEU A 132 -9.41 7.55 17.58
CA LEU A 132 -8.01 7.21 17.44
C LEU A 132 -7.21 8.50 17.29
N THR A 133 -6.32 8.74 18.24
CA THR A 133 -5.37 9.85 18.18
C THR A 133 -4.03 9.35 17.68
N GLU A 134 -3.31 10.15 16.91
CA GLU A 134 -1.95 9.83 16.51
C GLU A 134 -0.94 10.63 17.34
N ARG A 135 0.09 9.95 17.84
CA ARG A 135 1.21 10.60 18.50
C ARG A 135 2.53 9.94 18.15
N GLU A 136 3.62 10.64 18.42
CA GLU A 136 4.97 10.12 18.29
C GLU A 136 5.51 9.64 19.63
N LEU A 137 6.28 8.54 19.62
CA LEU A 137 7.10 8.14 20.75
C LEU A 137 8.45 8.86 20.69
N GLU A 138 8.87 9.45 21.80
CA GLU A 138 10.10 10.25 21.91
C GLU A 138 11.37 9.43 22.19
N GLU A 139 11.29 8.10 22.13
CA GLU A 139 12.37 7.20 22.55
C GLU A 139 13.52 7.05 21.53
N GLY A 140 13.29 7.44 20.27
CA GLY A 140 14.34 7.42 19.24
C GLY A 140 15.00 8.79 19.06
N GLU A 141 16.24 8.81 18.57
CA GLU A 141 16.96 10.06 18.28
C GLU A 141 16.40 10.73 17.01
N ARG A 142 16.81 10.24 15.83
CA ARG A 142 16.34 10.72 14.52
C ARG A 142 15.00 10.11 14.11
N ILE A 143 14.75 8.86 14.49
CA ILE A 143 13.52 8.14 14.12
C ILE A 143 12.50 8.19 15.25
N ALA A 144 11.29 8.65 14.93
CA ALA A 144 10.14 8.55 15.79
C ALA A 144 9.23 7.39 15.35
N LEU A 145 8.70 6.63 16.32
CA LEU A 145 7.58 5.72 16.06
C LEU A 145 6.27 6.51 16.16
N ARG A 146 5.49 6.51 15.09
CA ARG A 146 4.10 6.99 15.13
C ARG A 146 3.21 5.88 15.60
N VAL A 147 2.40 6.16 16.62
CA VAL A 147 1.42 5.23 17.17
C VAL A 147 0.03 5.84 17.09
N ARG A 148 -0.96 5.01 16.77
CA ARG A 148 -2.37 5.30 17.03
C ARG A 148 -2.71 4.86 18.44
N GLU A 149 -3.39 5.73 19.16
CA GLU A 149 -3.84 5.52 20.53
C GLU A 149 -5.34 5.71 20.63
N SER A 150 -6.00 4.76 21.29
CA SER A 150 -7.41 4.90 21.67
C SER A 150 -7.55 5.28 23.13
N VAL A 151 -8.69 5.86 23.48
CA VAL A 151 -9.02 6.27 24.86
C VAL A 151 -9.01 5.12 25.89
N ASP A 152 -9.10 3.87 25.43
CA ASP A 152 -9.03 2.67 26.26
C ASP A 152 -7.62 2.06 26.35
N GLY A 153 -6.59 2.79 25.90
CA GLY A 153 -5.17 2.45 26.10
C GLY A 153 -4.59 1.49 25.06
N LEU A 154 -5.24 1.30 23.91
CA LEU A 154 -4.62 0.59 22.80
C LEU A 154 -3.51 1.46 22.21
N HIS A 155 -2.34 0.88 21.91
CA HIS A 155 -1.30 1.53 21.11
C HIS A 155 -0.93 0.64 19.92
N VAL A 156 -1.08 1.17 18.70
CA VAL A 156 -0.76 0.47 17.45
C VAL A 156 0.29 1.26 16.69
N PRO A 157 1.47 0.68 16.40
CA PRO A 157 2.44 1.30 15.50
C PRO A 157 1.84 1.50 14.11
N VAL A 158 1.88 2.73 13.57
CA VAL A 158 1.30 3.04 12.25
C VAL A 158 2.31 3.57 11.24
N GLY A 159 3.51 3.89 11.69
CA GLY A 159 4.59 4.29 10.79
C GLY A 159 5.78 4.89 11.52
N LEU A 160 6.73 5.38 10.74
CA LEU A 160 7.93 6.04 11.24
C LEU A 160 7.99 7.47 10.70
N ARG A 161 8.65 8.35 11.43
CA ARG A 161 9.03 9.69 10.97
C ARG A 161 10.52 9.89 11.14
N ASP A 162 11.17 10.42 10.12
CA ASP A 162 12.52 10.94 10.20
C ASP A 162 12.44 12.40 10.65
N ARG A 163 12.80 12.69 11.91
CA ARG A 163 12.69 14.02 12.52
C ARG A 163 13.64 15.04 11.92
N ASP A 164 14.82 14.60 11.49
CA ASP A 164 15.82 15.50 10.88
C ASP A 164 15.36 15.99 9.50
N LEU A 165 14.61 15.15 8.79
CA LEU A 165 14.05 15.47 7.48
C LEU A 165 12.62 16.01 7.55
N ASP A 166 11.97 15.84 8.70
CA ASP A 166 10.58 16.15 8.98
C ASP A 166 9.57 15.48 8.02
N VAL A 167 9.77 14.18 7.78
CA VAL A 167 8.97 13.40 6.80
C VAL A 167 8.63 12.00 7.32
N PRO A 168 7.48 11.44 6.91
CA PRO A 168 7.22 10.01 7.13
C PRO A 168 8.26 9.16 6.38
N CYS A 169 8.62 8.01 6.94
CA CYS A 169 9.53 7.06 6.32
C CYS A 169 9.05 5.61 6.54
N VAL A 170 9.52 4.70 5.68
CA VAL A 170 9.24 3.26 5.75
C VAL A 170 10.54 2.48 5.92
N PRO A 171 10.55 1.38 6.69
CA PRO A 171 11.71 0.48 6.73
C PRO A 171 12.00 -0.12 5.36
N ASP A 172 13.24 0.02 4.91
CA ASP A 172 13.78 -0.71 3.76
C ASP A 172 15.20 -1.20 4.07
N GLY A 173 15.32 -2.50 4.31
CA GLY A 173 16.53 -3.11 4.85
C GLY A 173 16.90 -2.52 6.21
N ASP A 174 18.11 -1.94 6.27
CA ASP A 174 18.72 -1.38 7.48
C ASP A 174 18.57 0.16 7.55
N ALA A 175 17.55 0.71 6.89
CA ALA A 175 17.29 2.15 6.91
C ALA A 175 15.79 2.49 6.90
N CYS A 176 15.46 3.69 7.38
CA CYS A 176 14.16 4.32 7.20
C CYS A 176 14.21 5.24 5.97
N VAL A 177 13.61 4.80 4.89
CA VAL A 177 13.60 5.55 3.62
C VAL A 177 12.38 6.47 3.60
N PRO A 178 12.56 7.80 3.43
CA PRO A 178 11.46 8.75 3.30
C PRO A 178 10.39 8.32 2.30
N VAL A 179 9.12 8.45 2.69
CA VAL A 179 7.98 8.28 1.77
C VAL A 179 7.91 9.54 0.92
N VAL A 180 8.36 9.43 -0.33
CA VAL A 180 8.41 10.54 -1.28
C VAL A 180 7.43 10.30 -2.42
N THR A 181 6.69 11.35 -2.78
CA THR A 181 5.69 11.31 -3.86
C THR A 181 6.27 11.71 -5.21
N ALA A 182 7.42 12.40 -5.22
CA ALA A 182 8.08 12.88 -6.42
C ALA A 182 9.26 11.99 -6.81
N ILE A 183 9.35 11.69 -8.10
CA ILE A 183 10.39 10.87 -8.71
C ILE A 183 11.15 11.75 -9.72
N ALA A 184 12.48 11.63 -9.74
CA ALA A 184 13.34 12.22 -10.75
C ALA A 184 13.35 11.33 -12.00
N ASP A 185 12.32 11.45 -12.82
CA ASP A 185 12.09 10.63 -14.03
C ASP A 185 12.19 11.43 -15.36
N VAL A 186 12.58 12.70 -15.26
CA VAL A 186 12.86 13.59 -16.41
C VAL A 186 14.32 14.00 -16.43
N PHE A 187 14.70 14.70 -17.50
CA PHE A 187 16.04 15.23 -17.69
C PHE A 187 15.99 16.72 -18.04
N LEU A 188 17.03 17.44 -17.64
CA LEU A 188 17.16 18.89 -17.85
C LEU A 188 17.93 19.24 -19.13
N ASP A 189 18.41 18.24 -19.85
CA ASP A 189 19.14 18.39 -21.10
C ASP A 189 18.64 17.44 -22.19
N SER A 190 18.91 17.82 -23.43
CA SER A 190 18.49 17.09 -24.64
C SER A 190 19.25 15.79 -24.90
N ARG A 191 20.21 15.41 -24.04
CA ARG A 191 20.93 14.13 -24.10
C ARG A 191 20.45 13.15 -23.02
N CYS A 192 19.56 13.59 -22.13
CA CYS A 192 19.07 12.83 -21.01
C CYS A 192 20.22 12.39 -20.07
N GLU A 193 21.17 13.28 -19.80
CA GLU A 193 22.33 13.02 -18.93
C GLU A 193 22.13 13.56 -17.50
N THR A 194 21.43 14.69 -17.36
CA THR A 194 21.21 15.39 -16.10
C THR A 194 19.79 15.11 -15.61
N PRO A 195 19.60 14.32 -14.55
CA PRO A 195 18.27 14.05 -14.02
C PRO A 195 17.63 15.32 -13.46
N GLY A 196 16.32 15.43 -13.64
CA GLY A 196 15.50 16.51 -13.12
C GLY A 196 14.17 15.98 -12.57
N VAL A 197 13.39 16.89 -12.01
CA VAL A 197 12.08 16.59 -11.41
C VAL A 197 11.03 17.46 -12.09
N ALA A 198 9.89 16.86 -12.45
CA ALA A 198 8.78 17.56 -13.09
C ALA A 198 7.55 17.60 -12.16
N VAL A 199 7.25 18.76 -11.58
CA VAL A 199 6.11 18.96 -10.67
C VAL A 199 5.01 19.72 -11.39
N ARG A 200 3.72 19.39 -11.17
CA ARG A 200 2.62 20.17 -11.77
C ARG A 200 2.63 21.60 -11.20
N VAL A 201 2.07 22.54 -11.96
CA VAL A 201 2.07 23.96 -11.57
C VAL A 201 1.30 24.19 -10.26
N ASP A 202 0.21 23.46 -10.06
CA ASP A 202 -0.68 23.64 -8.90
C ASP A 202 -0.39 22.68 -7.74
N ASP A 203 0.53 21.73 -7.93
CA ASP A 203 0.93 20.81 -6.87
C ASP A 203 1.88 21.51 -5.87
N PRO A 204 1.79 21.19 -4.57
CA PRO A 204 2.79 21.63 -3.60
C PRO A 204 4.18 21.09 -3.96
N LEU A 205 5.22 21.88 -3.71
CA LEU A 205 6.59 21.46 -4.01
C LEU A 205 7.05 20.40 -3.01
N PRO A 206 7.54 19.23 -3.47
CA PRO A 206 8.07 18.20 -2.60
C PRO A 206 9.41 18.65 -2.00
N ALA A 207 9.64 18.40 -0.71
CA ALA A 207 10.94 18.70 -0.08
C ALA A 207 12.03 17.68 -0.48
N LEU A 208 11.61 16.44 -0.76
CA LEU A 208 12.46 15.31 -1.09
C LEU A 208 11.98 14.63 -2.37
N VAL A 209 12.92 14.09 -3.13
CA VAL A 209 12.67 13.43 -4.41
C VAL A 209 13.45 12.13 -4.49
N GLN A 210 12.86 11.11 -5.13
CA GLN A 210 13.52 9.84 -5.35
C GLN A 210 14.18 9.82 -6.72
N LEU A 211 15.49 9.57 -6.78
CA LEU A 211 16.12 9.15 -8.02
C LEU A 211 16.10 7.63 -8.08
N ARG A 212 15.36 7.07 -9.04
CA ARG A 212 15.37 5.64 -9.33
C ARG A 212 16.24 5.42 -10.56
N PRO A 213 17.54 5.09 -10.41
CA PRO A 213 18.33 4.74 -11.57
C PRO A 213 17.71 3.52 -12.25
N ALA A 214 17.91 3.39 -13.56
CA ALA A 214 17.45 2.20 -14.29
C ALA A 214 17.99 0.89 -13.67
N LEU A 215 19.13 0.99 -13.00
CA LEU A 215 19.81 -0.10 -12.31
C LEU A 215 20.35 0.43 -10.98
N GLY A 216 20.13 -0.32 -9.91
CA GLY A 216 20.64 0.01 -8.59
C GLY A 216 19.56 0.54 -7.66
N CYS A 217 20.02 1.06 -6.53
CA CYS A 217 19.16 1.46 -5.43
C CYS A 217 18.60 2.85 -5.67
N ALA A 218 17.35 3.04 -5.29
CA ALA A 218 16.79 4.36 -5.24
C ALA A 218 17.55 5.21 -4.21
N THR A 219 17.93 6.41 -4.60
CA THR A 219 18.53 7.40 -3.69
C THR A 219 17.52 8.51 -3.43
N VAL A 220 17.56 9.08 -2.24
CA VAL A 220 16.72 10.23 -1.87
C VAL A 220 17.55 11.49 -1.95
N HIS A 221 16.99 12.55 -2.50
CA HIS A 221 17.64 13.85 -2.68
C HIS A 221 16.73 14.98 -2.22
N ARG A 222 17.30 16.12 -1.86
CA ARG A 222 16.53 17.37 -1.73
C ARG A 222 16.06 17.83 -3.12
N LEU A 223 14.93 18.54 -3.17
CA LEU A 223 14.56 19.28 -4.38
C LEU A 223 15.56 20.44 -4.59
N GLY A 224 16.10 20.55 -5.80
CA GLY A 224 17.05 21.60 -6.17
C GLY A 224 16.37 22.89 -6.65
N ALA A 225 17.15 23.74 -7.33
CA ALA A 225 16.66 25.00 -7.88
C ALA A 225 15.63 24.80 -9.00
N SER A 226 14.76 25.79 -9.21
CA SER A 226 13.83 25.81 -10.34
C SER A 226 14.59 25.89 -11.66
N HIS A 227 14.17 25.09 -12.63
CA HIS A 227 14.71 25.04 -13.98
C HIS A 227 13.73 25.70 -14.97
N THR A 228 14.22 26.67 -15.74
CA THR A 228 13.41 27.44 -16.70
C THR A 228 13.48 26.93 -18.14
N GLY A 229 14.33 25.96 -18.44
CA GLY A 229 14.48 25.35 -19.76
C GLY A 229 13.44 24.25 -20.03
N SER A 230 13.58 23.62 -21.21
CA SER A 230 12.74 22.48 -21.58
C SER A 230 13.09 21.25 -20.75
N LEU A 231 12.06 20.52 -20.33
CA LEU A 231 12.21 19.19 -19.75
C LEU A 231 12.26 18.14 -20.86
N PHE A 232 13.00 17.06 -20.62
CA PHE A 232 13.13 15.96 -21.57
C PHE A 232 12.81 14.62 -20.92
N ARG A 233 12.33 13.67 -21.71
CA ARG A 233 12.10 12.28 -21.31
C ARG A 233 12.81 11.34 -22.28
N ARG A 234 13.43 10.30 -21.72
CA ARG A 234 14.06 9.24 -22.51
C ARG A 234 12.97 8.34 -23.12
N SER A 235 13.05 8.12 -24.44
CA SER A 235 12.17 7.23 -25.20
C SER A 235 13.04 6.36 -26.11
N GLY A 236 13.28 5.12 -25.67
CA GLY A 236 14.30 4.26 -26.29
C GLY A 236 15.68 4.91 -26.20
N ALA A 237 16.35 5.04 -27.36
CA ALA A 237 17.65 5.70 -27.46
C ALA A 237 17.55 7.24 -27.61
N ALA A 238 16.35 7.78 -27.83
CA ALA A 238 16.14 9.22 -28.03
C ALA A 238 15.79 9.94 -26.73
N CYS A 239 16.13 11.22 -26.66
CA CYS A 239 15.73 12.14 -25.61
C CYS A 239 14.83 13.21 -26.22
N MET A 240 13.56 13.26 -25.80
CA MET A 240 12.56 14.12 -26.44
C MET A 240 12.00 15.14 -25.44
N PRO A 241 11.66 16.36 -25.87
CA PRO A 241 10.98 17.33 -25.01
C PRO A 241 9.70 16.75 -24.41
N ALA A 242 9.43 17.07 -23.15
CA ALA A 242 8.31 16.53 -22.39
C ALA A 242 7.65 17.60 -21.51
N PHE A 243 6.38 17.35 -21.15
CA PHE A 243 5.64 18.05 -20.09
C PHE A 243 5.61 19.59 -20.15
N PRO A 244 5.00 20.20 -21.18
CA PRO A 244 4.92 21.67 -21.29
C PRO A 244 4.13 22.34 -20.15
N THR A 245 3.32 21.58 -19.40
CA THR A 245 2.48 22.06 -18.30
C THR A 245 3.07 21.79 -16.91
N ARG A 246 4.36 21.44 -16.81
CA ARG A 246 5.05 21.17 -15.55
C ARG A 246 6.22 22.14 -15.32
N ARG A 247 6.51 22.39 -14.05
CA ARG A 247 7.70 23.12 -13.61
C ARG A 247 8.86 22.14 -13.46
N GLY A 248 10.00 22.49 -14.01
CA GLY A 248 11.24 21.74 -13.88
C GLY A 248 12.02 22.12 -12.63
N PHE A 249 12.66 21.16 -11.99
CA PHE A 249 13.58 21.37 -10.88
C PHE A 249 14.83 20.51 -11.02
N GLU A 250 15.94 21.04 -10.54
CA GLU A 250 17.20 20.30 -10.40
C GLU A 250 17.09 19.23 -9.31
N LEU A 251 17.89 18.17 -9.47
CA LEU A 251 18.09 17.19 -8.41
C LEU A 251 19.13 17.76 -7.42
N GLY A 252 18.72 17.98 -6.17
CA GLY A 252 19.58 18.53 -5.13
C GLY A 252 20.55 17.50 -4.53
N VAL A 253 21.15 17.87 -3.40
CA VAL A 253 22.08 17.01 -2.66
C VAL A 253 21.42 15.71 -2.23
N ALA A 254 22.18 14.62 -2.29
CA ALA A 254 21.76 13.32 -1.78
C ALA A 254 21.55 13.41 -0.25
N VAL A 255 20.50 12.75 0.21
CA VAL A 255 20.13 12.65 1.62
C VAL A 255 20.30 11.20 2.04
N GLU A 256 21.09 10.98 3.08
CA GLU A 256 21.27 9.66 3.66
C GLU A 256 20.03 9.27 4.49
N PRO A 257 19.34 8.16 4.16
CA PRO A 257 18.25 7.64 4.98
C PRO A 257 18.72 7.37 6.41
N ALA A 258 17.84 7.56 7.39
CA ALA A 258 18.18 7.29 8.78
C ALA A 258 18.45 5.79 8.98
N PRO A 259 19.55 5.39 9.64
CA PRO A 259 19.86 3.98 9.83
C PRO A 259 18.88 3.32 10.81
N LEU A 260 18.58 2.05 10.55
CA LEU A 260 17.84 1.15 11.41
C LEU A 260 18.68 -0.10 11.63
N THR A 261 18.75 -0.59 12.86
CA THR A 261 19.30 -1.94 13.09
C THR A 261 18.18 -2.95 13.01
N ARG A 262 18.45 -4.07 12.35
CA ARG A 262 17.48 -5.12 12.06
C ARG A 262 17.85 -6.41 12.77
N GLU A 263 16.88 -7.00 13.49
CA GLU A 263 17.07 -8.23 14.24
C GLU A 263 15.94 -9.23 13.96
N VAL A 264 16.28 -10.44 13.51
CA VAL A 264 15.32 -11.55 13.43
C VAL A 264 15.14 -12.16 14.81
N VAL A 265 13.99 -11.91 15.43
CA VAL A 265 13.59 -12.47 16.72
C VAL A 265 13.20 -13.93 16.52
N ARG A 266 14.13 -14.83 16.76
CA ARG A 266 13.98 -16.26 16.51
C ARG A 266 12.96 -16.89 17.46
N ASP A 267 12.00 -17.59 16.89
CA ASP A 267 11.08 -18.45 17.61
C ASP A 267 11.14 -19.86 17.03
N ARG A 268 11.83 -20.77 17.74
CA ARG A 268 12.07 -22.14 17.24
C ARG A 268 10.80 -22.97 17.12
N ALA A 269 9.68 -22.53 17.72
CA ALA A 269 8.41 -23.21 17.59
C ALA A 269 7.70 -22.92 16.25
N HIS A 270 8.12 -21.87 15.54
CA HIS A 270 7.42 -21.34 14.38
C HIS A 270 8.34 -21.24 13.15
N ARG A 271 7.73 -21.25 11.97
CA ARG A 271 8.45 -21.07 10.70
C ARG A 271 8.70 -19.59 10.44
N LEU A 272 7.71 -18.75 10.74
CA LEU A 272 7.80 -17.30 10.63
C LEU A 272 8.36 -16.72 11.92
N HIS A 273 9.40 -15.91 11.78
CA HIS A 273 10.03 -15.16 12.87
C HIS A 273 9.69 -13.69 12.75
N ARG A 274 9.55 -13.00 13.88
CA ARG A 274 9.35 -11.54 13.86
C ARG A 274 10.64 -10.84 13.49
N VAL A 275 10.53 -9.70 12.82
CA VAL A 275 11.64 -8.78 12.66
C VAL A 275 11.46 -7.62 13.62
N ALA A 276 12.48 -7.35 14.44
CA ALA A 276 12.56 -6.17 15.28
C ALA A 276 13.48 -5.14 14.63
N LEU A 277 13.05 -3.88 14.71
CA LEU A 277 13.78 -2.72 14.24
C LEU A 277 14.16 -1.85 15.43
N THR A 278 15.38 -1.32 15.43
CA THR A 278 15.85 -0.43 16.49
C THR A 278 16.54 0.82 15.95
N SER A 279 16.33 1.95 16.63
CA SER A 279 16.99 3.24 16.39
C SER A 279 17.18 3.97 17.72
N GLY A 280 18.41 4.07 18.21
CA GLY A 280 18.65 4.53 19.59
C GLY A 280 17.98 3.61 20.62
N ALA A 281 17.16 4.17 21.52
CA ALA A 281 16.40 3.39 22.50
C ALA A 281 15.07 2.85 21.95
N LEU A 282 14.60 3.35 20.81
CA LEU A 282 13.37 2.88 20.18
C LEU A 282 13.55 1.44 19.67
N ARG A 283 12.63 0.55 20.06
CA ARG A 283 12.54 -0.84 19.56
C ARG A 283 11.09 -1.20 19.25
N PHE A 284 10.83 -1.65 18.04
CA PHE A 284 9.49 -2.05 17.60
C PHE A 284 9.55 -3.25 16.63
N HIS A 285 8.41 -3.88 16.38
CA HIS A 285 8.31 -4.97 15.40
C HIS A 285 7.93 -4.42 14.03
N ASP A 286 8.62 -4.90 12.99
CA ASP A 286 8.30 -4.63 11.60
C ASP A 286 6.99 -5.35 11.20
N VAL A 287 6.31 -4.85 10.17
CA VAL A 287 5.22 -5.54 9.48
C VAL A 287 5.74 -6.64 8.56
N ARG A 288 7.06 -6.76 8.39
CA ARG A 288 7.69 -7.89 7.73
C ARG A 288 7.98 -9.00 8.74
N MET A 289 7.77 -10.23 8.31
CA MET A 289 8.19 -11.44 9.01
C MET A 289 9.36 -12.06 8.25
N PHE A 290 10.21 -12.82 8.93
CA PHE A 290 11.26 -13.62 8.30
C PHE A 290 10.79 -15.07 8.21
N ASP A 291 10.71 -15.60 6.99
CA ASP A 291 10.33 -16.99 6.73
C ASP A 291 11.58 -17.87 6.62
N THR A 292 11.73 -18.80 7.57
CA THR A 292 12.89 -19.70 7.63
C THR A 292 12.99 -20.68 6.47
N ALA A 293 11.88 -21.03 5.79
CA ALA A 293 11.90 -21.96 4.67
C ALA A 293 12.36 -21.29 3.37
N THR A 294 11.90 -20.07 3.12
CA THR A 294 12.34 -19.26 1.96
C THR A 294 13.64 -18.50 2.24
N ARG A 295 14.04 -18.40 3.52
CA ARG A 295 15.20 -17.64 4.01
C ARG A 295 15.15 -16.17 3.60
N GLY A 296 13.95 -15.61 3.55
CA GLY A 296 13.70 -14.25 3.14
C GLY A 296 12.62 -13.61 3.99
N GLU A 297 12.49 -12.30 3.85
CA GLU A 297 11.40 -11.57 4.47
C GLU A 297 10.15 -11.66 3.63
N CYS A 298 9.02 -11.61 4.30
CA CYS A 298 7.72 -11.64 3.70
C CYS A 298 6.78 -10.61 4.35
N THR A 299 5.84 -10.12 3.56
CA THR A 299 4.76 -9.23 3.98
C THR A 299 3.42 -9.98 3.89
N PRO A 300 2.47 -9.67 4.77
CA PRO A 300 1.10 -10.19 4.64
C PRO A 300 0.49 -9.65 3.34
N VAL A 301 0.00 -10.53 2.49
CA VAL A 301 -0.73 -10.19 1.26
C VAL A 301 -1.95 -11.09 1.18
N GLU A 302 -3.11 -10.52 0.90
CA GLU A 302 -4.31 -11.31 0.63
C GLU A 302 -4.19 -12.03 -0.71
N TYR A 303 -4.35 -13.36 -0.68
CA TYR A 303 -4.23 -14.22 -1.85
C TYR A 303 -5.32 -15.29 -1.79
N GLU A 304 -6.24 -15.28 -2.75
CA GLU A 304 -7.38 -16.21 -2.82
C GLU A 304 -8.13 -16.33 -1.47
N THR A 305 -8.50 -15.20 -0.84
CA THR A 305 -9.18 -15.09 0.47
C THR A 305 -8.36 -15.47 1.72
N VAL A 306 -7.09 -15.84 1.56
CA VAL A 306 -6.20 -16.14 2.68
C VAL A 306 -5.06 -15.13 2.71
N THR A 307 -4.82 -14.49 3.86
CA THR A 307 -3.62 -13.66 4.02
C THR A 307 -2.40 -14.56 4.09
N ARG A 308 -1.43 -14.39 3.19
CA ARG A 308 -0.20 -15.18 3.15
C ARG A 308 1.01 -14.31 3.37
N CYS A 309 2.03 -14.87 4.01
CA CYS A 309 3.34 -14.22 4.08
C CYS A 309 4.08 -14.41 2.75
N ILE A 310 3.90 -13.45 1.83
CA ILE A 310 4.50 -13.45 0.49
C ILE A 310 5.85 -12.72 0.51
N PRO A 311 6.90 -13.20 -0.19
CA PRO A 311 8.21 -12.56 -0.17
C PRO A 311 8.13 -11.04 -0.44
N ALA A 312 8.73 -10.25 0.44
CA ALA A 312 8.66 -8.79 0.40
C ALA A 312 9.39 -8.19 -0.82
N THR A 313 10.28 -8.96 -1.44
CA THR A 313 11.07 -8.55 -2.60
C THR A 313 10.88 -9.54 -3.73
N THR A 314 10.00 -9.19 -4.67
CA THR A 314 9.74 -9.95 -5.91
C THR A 314 10.12 -9.10 -7.12
N LEU A 315 10.82 -9.69 -8.08
CA LEU A 315 11.04 -9.07 -9.39
C LEU A 315 9.86 -9.35 -10.33
N PRO A 316 9.57 -8.45 -11.29
CA PRO A 316 8.66 -8.81 -12.38
C PRO A 316 9.29 -9.93 -13.22
N ALA A 317 8.49 -10.93 -13.56
CA ALA A 317 8.85 -11.95 -14.53
C ALA A 317 8.34 -11.58 -15.92
N THR A 318 9.04 -12.04 -16.96
CA THR A 318 8.60 -11.98 -18.34
C THR A 318 8.76 -13.34 -19.02
N ARG A 319 8.06 -13.55 -20.14
CA ARG A 319 8.18 -14.75 -20.95
C ARG A 319 9.01 -14.44 -22.17
N LEU A 320 10.14 -15.15 -22.29
CA LEU A 320 10.94 -15.17 -23.51
C LEU A 320 10.86 -16.56 -24.13
N PHE A 321 11.61 -16.79 -25.19
CA PHE A 321 11.57 -18.06 -25.91
C PHE A 321 12.96 -18.59 -26.21
N THR A 322 13.04 -19.90 -26.45
CA THR A 322 14.22 -20.51 -27.08
C THR A 322 14.29 -20.18 -28.56
N GLN A 323 15.38 -20.58 -29.22
CA GLN A 323 15.55 -20.40 -30.67
C GLN A 323 14.34 -20.93 -31.46
N GLY A 324 13.85 -20.11 -32.40
CA GLY A 324 12.65 -20.40 -33.20
C GLY A 324 11.32 -20.08 -32.52
N CYS A 325 11.35 -19.54 -31.30
CA CYS A 325 10.18 -19.13 -30.53
C CYS A 325 9.14 -20.24 -30.30
N ALA A 326 9.61 -21.48 -30.18
CA ALA A 326 8.77 -22.67 -30.01
C ALA A 326 8.50 -23.03 -28.55
N VAL A 327 9.41 -22.68 -27.63
CA VAL A 327 9.32 -23.02 -26.20
C VAL A 327 9.46 -21.76 -25.38
N GLU A 328 8.46 -21.47 -24.54
CA GLU A 328 8.50 -20.37 -23.58
C GLU A 328 9.49 -20.67 -22.45
N VAL A 329 10.24 -19.65 -22.06
CA VAL A 329 11.17 -19.65 -20.94
C VAL A 329 10.81 -18.46 -20.05
N PRO A 330 10.14 -18.69 -18.90
CA PRO A 330 9.90 -17.63 -17.94
C PRO A 330 11.24 -17.20 -17.33
N ILE A 331 11.49 -15.90 -17.34
CA ILE A 331 12.71 -15.31 -16.80
C ILE A 331 12.39 -14.14 -15.87
N ALA A 332 13.33 -13.82 -14.99
CA ALA A 332 13.44 -12.50 -14.37
C ALA A 332 14.74 -11.84 -14.80
N GLU A 333 14.68 -10.54 -15.06
CA GLU A 333 15.87 -9.71 -15.25
C GLU A 333 16.39 -9.28 -13.89
N VAL A 334 17.46 -9.93 -13.43
CA VAL A 334 18.08 -9.62 -12.13
C VAL A 334 19.13 -8.53 -12.33
N PRO A 335 19.04 -7.38 -11.63
CA PRO A 335 20.07 -6.35 -11.70
C PRO A 335 21.43 -6.90 -11.25
N ASP A 336 22.49 -6.61 -12.00
CA ASP A 336 23.87 -7.01 -11.64
C ASP A 336 24.32 -6.33 -10.32
N ARG A 337 23.66 -5.22 -9.95
CA ARG A 337 23.81 -4.51 -8.68
C ARG A 337 22.43 -4.19 -8.12
N SER A 338 22.08 -4.81 -7.00
CA SER A 338 20.83 -4.55 -6.30
C SER A 338 21.09 -4.25 -4.83
N CYS A 339 20.18 -3.50 -4.19
CA CYS A 339 20.23 -3.28 -2.74
C CYS A 339 19.77 -4.50 -1.92
N GLY A 340 19.12 -5.46 -2.56
CA GLY A 340 18.70 -6.72 -1.96
C GLY A 340 18.73 -7.83 -2.98
N SER A 341 18.95 -9.06 -2.53
CA SER A 341 18.79 -10.23 -3.37
C SER A 341 17.32 -10.58 -3.46
N ALA A 342 16.69 -10.34 -4.62
CA ALA A 342 15.40 -10.94 -4.90
C ALA A 342 15.61 -12.44 -5.18
N ALA A 343 14.98 -13.29 -4.38
CA ALA A 343 14.98 -14.73 -4.59
C ALA A 343 13.75 -15.21 -5.38
N PHE A 344 12.77 -14.32 -5.59
CA PHE A 344 11.49 -14.65 -6.19
C PHE A 344 11.12 -13.67 -7.29
N ALA A 345 10.36 -14.15 -8.26
CA ALA A 345 9.77 -13.34 -9.31
C ALA A 345 8.27 -13.63 -9.43
N ALA A 346 7.52 -12.59 -9.78
CA ALA A 346 6.08 -12.62 -9.98
C ALA A 346 5.76 -12.52 -11.46
N LEU A 347 5.15 -13.58 -12.01
CA LEU A 347 4.59 -13.57 -13.35
C LEU A 347 3.13 -13.13 -13.25
N SER A 348 2.83 -11.92 -13.71
CA SER A 348 1.44 -11.48 -13.83
C SER A 348 0.80 -12.23 -14.99
N ILE A 349 -0.22 -13.04 -14.68
CA ILE A 349 -1.03 -13.73 -15.67
C ILE A 349 -2.34 -12.94 -15.77
N PRO A 350 -2.72 -12.44 -16.96
CA PRO A 350 -4.06 -11.90 -17.17
C PRO A 350 -5.10 -12.93 -16.68
N ASP A 351 -6.10 -12.48 -15.91
CA ASP A 351 -7.23 -13.28 -15.41
C ASP A 351 -6.96 -14.22 -14.21
N VAL A 352 -5.75 -14.27 -13.64
CA VAL A 352 -5.49 -15.00 -12.37
C VAL A 352 -5.47 -14.02 -11.19
N ILE A 353 -6.24 -14.32 -10.15
CA ILE A 353 -6.27 -13.56 -8.90
C ILE A 353 -4.98 -13.85 -8.13
N GLY A 354 -3.93 -13.10 -8.46
CA GLY A 354 -2.65 -13.12 -7.77
C GLY A 354 -1.47 -13.48 -8.69
N PRO A 355 -0.24 -13.08 -8.33
CA PRO A 355 0.94 -13.40 -9.12
C PRO A 355 1.27 -14.89 -9.04
N GLY A 356 1.58 -15.52 -10.18
CA GLY A 356 2.29 -16.79 -10.20
C GLY A 356 3.70 -16.55 -9.69
N LEU A 357 4.02 -17.03 -8.48
CA LEU A 357 5.32 -16.80 -7.85
C LEU A 357 6.29 -17.92 -8.21
N HIS A 358 7.49 -17.54 -8.61
CA HIS A 358 8.55 -18.48 -8.99
C HIS A 358 9.82 -18.17 -8.22
N ALA A 359 10.59 -19.21 -7.89
CA ALA A 359 11.96 -19.03 -7.44
C ALA A 359 12.84 -18.58 -8.62
N ILE A 360 13.72 -17.60 -8.38
CA ILE A 360 14.71 -17.17 -9.36
C ILE A 360 15.85 -18.21 -9.37
N GLY A 361 16.04 -18.83 -10.53
CA GLY A 361 17.07 -19.85 -10.73
C GLY A 361 18.43 -19.28 -11.11
N ALA A 362 19.23 -20.13 -11.76
CA ALA A 362 20.54 -19.75 -12.27
C ALA A 362 20.42 -18.75 -13.43
N ARG A 363 21.49 -17.98 -13.64
CA ARG A 363 21.64 -17.09 -14.80
C ARG A 363 21.54 -17.91 -16.09
N THR A 364 20.71 -17.45 -17.02
CA THR A 364 20.57 -18.07 -18.33
C THR A 364 21.74 -17.69 -19.22
N THR A 365 22.46 -18.69 -19.72
CA THR A 365 23.56 -18.51 -20.70
C THR A 365 23.14 -18.87 -22.13
N ALA A 366 22.01 -19.54 -22.30
CA ALA A 366 21.45 -19.85 -23.61
C ALA A 366 20.88 -18.59 -24.28
N PRO A 367 20.97 -18.45 -25.62
CA PRO A 367 20.32 -17.37 -26.34
C PRO A 367 18.80 -17.39 -26.11
N LEU A 368 18.24 -16.24 -25.74
CA LEU A 368 16.81 -16.01 -25.57
C LEU A 368 16.27 -15.19 -26.74
N PHE A 369 14.99 -15.34 -27.01
CA PHE A 369 14.30 -14.70 -28.12
C PHE A 369 12.99 -14.07 -27.66
N ASP A 370 12.61 -12.97 -28.30
CA ASP A 370 11.35 -12.27 -28.10
C ASP A 370 10.47 -12.47 -29.35
N LEU A 371 9.19 -12.76 -29.15
CA LEU A 371 8.22 -12.98 -30.22
C LEU A 371 7.41 -11.70 -30.43
N ARG A 372 7.83 -10.86 -31.39
CA ARG A 372 7.16 -9.59 -31.71
C ARG A 372 6.49 -9.68 -33.07
N SER A 373 5.16 -9.52 -33.10
CA SER A 373 4.37 -9.54 -34.33
C SER A 373 4.64 -10.78 -35.20
N GLY A 374 4.75 -11.95 -34.57
CA GLY A 374 5.04 -13.22 -35.24
C GLY A 374 6.50 -13.42 -35.69
N THR A 375 7.38 -12.45 -35.44
CA THR A 375 8.81 -12.56 -35.75
C THR A 375 9.59 -12.92 -34.50
N CYS A 376 10.39 -13.98 -34.59
CA CYS A 376 11.27 -14.41 -33.52
C CYS A 376 12.61 -13.67 -33.62
N ALA A 377 12.87 -12.73 -32.72
CA ALA A 377 14.07 -11.91 -32.71
C ALA A 377 14.95 -12.23 -31.49
N PRO A 378 16.29 -12.20 -31.61
CA PRO A 378 17.17 -12.33 -30.45
C PRO A 378 16.82 -11.28 -29.39
N TYR A 379 16.63 -11.73 -28.15
CA TYR A 379 16.42 -10.85 -27.02
C TYR A 379 17.76 -10.36 -26.49
N VAL A 380 17.84 -9.07 -26.18
CA VAL A 380 18.98 -8.42 -25.55
C VAL A 380 18.50 -7.88 -24.21
N ALA A 381 19.07 -8.41 -23.12
CA ALA A 381 18.75 -7.92 -21.79
C ALA A 381 19.11 -6.43 -21.69
N PRO A 382 18.31 -5.63 -20.95
CA PRO A 382 18.70 -4.28 -20.59
C PRO A 382 20.12 -4.26 -20.01
N ALA A 383 20.88 -3.20 -20.31
CA ALA A 383 22.24 -3.06 -19.80
C ALA A 383 22.24 -3.23 -18.27
N GLY A 384 23.23 -3.96 -17.73
CA GLY A 384 23.42 -4.22 -16.30
C GLY A 384 22.31 -5.02 -15.60
N THR A 385 21.48 -5.72 -16.35
CA THR A 385 20.71 -6.86 -15.84
C THR A 385 21.22 -8.17 -16.47
N SER A 386 20.96 -9.26 -15.77
CA SER A 386 21.20 -10.61 -16.24
C SER A 386 19.88 -11.38 -16.24
N PRO A 387 19.52 -12.10 -17.33
CA PRO A 387 18.33 -12.93 -17.34
C PRO A 387 18.57 -14.20 -16.51
N HIS A 388 17.65 -14.53 -15.61
CA HIS A 388 17.64 -15.76 -14.82
C HIS A 388 16.40 -16.57 -15.15
N ALA A 389 16.58 -17.86 -15.45
CA ALA A 389 15.46 -18.76 -15.66
C ALA A 389 14.68 -18.92 -14.35
N LEU A 390 13.36 -18.94 -14.45
CA LEU A 390 12.50 -19.17 -13.30
C LEU A 390 12.26 -20.67 -13.11
N GLY A 391 12.17 -21.07 -11.84
CA GLY A 391 11.72 -22.42 -11.47
C GLY A 391 10.24 -22.65 -11.80
N PRO A 392 9.69 -23.84 -11.49
CA PRO A 392 8.26 -24.05 -11.56
C PRO A 392 7.52 -23.05 -10.66
N GLU A 393 6.25 -22.81 -10.97
CA GLU A 393 5.37 -22.01 -10.12
C GLU A 393 5.30 -22.64 -8.72
N LEU A 394 5.44 -21.81 -7.70
CA LEU A 394 5.39 -22.23 -6.31
C LEU A 394 3.92 -22.42 -5.91
N PRO A 395 3.54 -23.61 -5.40
CA PRO A 395 2.19 -23.83 -4.89
C PRO A 395 1.85 -22.79 -3.82
N THR A 396 0.60 -22.34 -3.75
CA THR A 396 0.14 -21.33 -2.77
C THR A 396 0.40 -21.75 -1.32
N GLY A 397 0.32 -23.06 -1.03
CA GLY A 397 0.67 -23.65 0.28
C GLY A 397 2.16 -23.58 0.65
N THR A 398 3.02 -23.13 -0.27
CA THR A 398 4.43 -22.84 0.03
C THR A 398 4.54 -21.72 1.07
N PHE A 399 3.64 -20.75 1.03
CA PHE A 399 3.64 -19.60 1.92
C PHE A 399 2.67 -19.84 3.08
N VAL A 400 3.13 -19.51 4.30
CA VAL A 400 2.31 -19.68 5.50
C VAL A 400 1.09 -18.77 5.40
N GLY A 401 -0.08 -19.38 5.34
CA GLY A 401 -1.36 -18.68 5.38
C GLY A 401 -1.71 -18.32 6.81
N GLY A 402 -2.46 -17.24 6.98
CA GLY A 402 -3.00 -16.79 8.24
C GLY A 402 -4.40 -16.22 8.08
N HIS A 403 -5.08 -16.11 9.21
CA HIS A 403 -6.42 -15.56 9.31
C HIS A 403 -6.44 -14.48 10.39
N PRO A 404 -7.25 -13.43 10.22
CA PRO A 404 -7.41 -12.45 11.27
C PRO A 404 -8.17 -13.05 12.46
N ALA A 405 -7.85 -12.59 13.68
CA ALA A 405 -8.33 -13.15 14.95
C ALA A 405 -9.85 -13.37 15.04
N GLY A 406 -10.64 -12.48 14.43
CA GLY A 406 -12.10 -12.45 14.55
C GLY A 406 -12.87 -13.50 13.73
N GLU A 407 -12.20 -14.34 12.94
CA GLU A 407 -12.82 -15.28 11.99
C GLU A 407 -12.92 -16.73 12.49
N ARG A 408 -12.59 -16.99 13.76
CA ARG A 408 -12.58 -18.35 14.33
C ARG A 408 -13.90 -18.82 14.91
#